data_AF-A0A4U8TAZ6-F1
#
_entry.id   AF-A0A4U8TAZ6-F1
#
_cell.length_a   1.000
_cell.length_b   1.000
_cell.length_c   1.000
_cell.angle_alpha   90.00
_cell.angle_beta   90.00
_cell.angle_gamma   90.00
#
_symmetry.space_group_name_H-M   'P 1'
#
loop_
_entity.id
_entity.type
_entity.pdbx_description
1 polymer ?
#
loop_
_entity_poly.entity_id
_entity_poly.type
_entity_poly.pdbx_seq_one_letter_code
_entity_poly.pdbx_strand_id
1 'polypeptide(L)' 'MNWLDSLKVALLNQDDKTAFLLVSNLPSNLHSASLEDKLQALELIAQTKSLLESRQLQVRINMEQIKAAKKFLENAH' A
#
# COMPACT_ATOMS: atom_id res chain seq x y z
N MET A 1 -17.37 2.11 -11.27
CA MET A 1 -16.53 1.14 -10.53
C MET A 1 -16.97 1.12 -9.09
N ASN A 2 -17.18 -0.07 -8.52
CA ASN A 2 -17.44 -0.19 -7.09
C ASN A 2 -16.10 -0.13 -6.31
N TRP A 3 -16.15 0.00 -4.97
CA TRP A 3 -14.95 0.13 -4.14
C TRP A 3 -13.97 -1.06 -4.30
N LEU A 4 -14.48 -2.28 -4.45
CA LEU A 4 -13.67 -3.49 -4.68
C LEU A 4 -12.90 -3.40 -5.99
N ASP A 5 -13.54 -2.96 -7.07
CA ASP A 5 -12.88 -2.78 -8.36
C ASP A 5 -11.80 -1.71 -8.31
N SER A 6 -12.07 -0.59 -7.64
CA SER A 6 -11.09 0.48 -7.43
C SER A 6 -9.87 -0.03 -6.65
N LEU A 7 -10.09 -0.84 -5.61
CA LEU A 7 -9.00 -1.41 -4.81
C LEU A 7 -8.18 -2.43 -5.60
N LYS A 8 -8.83 -3.27 -6.43
CA LYS A 8 -8.13 -4.17 -7.37
C LYS A 8 -7.25 -3.39 -8.34
N VAL A 9 -7.76 -2.33 -8.94
CA VAL A 9 -6.98 -1.50 -9.87
C VAL A 9 -5.79 -0.85 -9.17
N ALA A 10 -5.98 -0.31 -7.96
CA ALA A 10 -4.88 0.27 -7.19
C ALA A 10 -3.78 -0.76 -6.91
N LEU A 11 -4.15 -1.98 -6.52
CA LEU A 11 -3.20 -3.08 -6.28
C LEU A 11 -2.48 -3.52 -7.57
N LEU A 12 -3.20 -3.66 -8.69
CA LEU A 12 -2.62 -3.99 -9.99
C LEU A 12 -1.60 -2.94 -10.44
N ASN A 13 -1.88 -1.67 -10.18
CA ASN A 13 -0.99 -0.55 -10.51
C ASN A 13 0.13 -0.33 -9.48
N GLN A 14 0.21 -1.15 -8.42
CA GLN A 14 1.16 -0.97 -7.32
C GLN A 14 1.07 0.43 -6.68
N ASP A 15 -0.12 1.03 -6.71
CA ASP A 15 -0.41 2.35 -6.16
C ASP A 15 -0.78 2.23 -4.68
N ASP A 16 0.25 2.23 -3.85
CA ASP A 16 0.12 2.11 -2.40
C ASP A 16 -0.66 3.25 -1.75
N LYS A 17 -0.63 4.46 -2.34
CA LYS A 17 -1.36 5.62 -1.82
C LYS A 17 -2.86 5.45 -2.00
N THR A 18 -3.28 5.08 -3.21
CA THR A 18 -4.70 4.86 -3.50
C THR A 18 -5.23 3.65 -2.77
N ALA A 19 -4.46 2.55 -2.71
CA ALA A 19 -4.84 1.36 -1.96
C ALA A 19 -5.03 1.67 -0.46
N PHE A 20 -4.09 2.41 0.15
CA PHE A 20 -4.20 2.85 1.54
C PHE A 20 -5.43 3.75 1.77
N LEU A 21 -5.69 4.70 0.87
CA LEU A 21 -6.85 5.58 0.97
C LEU A 21 -8.16 4.78 0.94
N LEU A 22 -8.28 3.80 0.05
CA LEU A 22 -9.46 2.96 -0.07
C LEU A 22 -9.67 2.05 1.14
N VAL A 23 -8.61 1.45 1.69
CA VAL A 23 -8.70 0.64 2.91
C VAL A 23 -9.03 1.49 4.14
N SER A 24 -8.53 2.72 4.20
CA SER A 24 -8.84 3.66 5.29
C SER A 24 -10.27 4.19 5.22
N ASN A 25 -10.92 4.13 4.06
CA ASN A 25 -12.28 4.59 3.81
C ASN A 25 -13.18 3.42 3.38
N LEU A 26 -13.39 2.47 4.30
CA LEU A 26 -14.24 1.31 4.04
C LEU A 26 -15.68 1.74 3.70
N PRO A 27 -16.34 1.10 2.72
CA PRO A 27 -17.73 1.39 2.39
C PRO A 27 -18.64 1.09 3.58
N SER A 28 -19.53 2.03 3.91
CA SER A 28 -20.48 1.86 5.02
C SER A 28 -21.41 0.67 4.81
N ASN A 29 -21.70 0.29 3.56
CA ASN A 29 -22.53 -0.86 3.20
C ASN A 29 -21.77 -2.20 3.17
N LEU A 30 -20.48 -2.25 3.48
CA LEU A 30 -19.71 -3.50 3.44
C LEU A 30 -20.25 -4.55 4.45
N HIS A 31 -20.82 -4.10 5.56
CA HIS A 31 -21.43 -5.00 6.56
C HIS A 31 -22.66 -5.74 6.02
N SER A 32 -23.41 -5.14 5.10
CA SER A 32 -24.60 -5.71 4.46
C SER A 32 -24.30 -6.38 3.11
N ALA A 33 -23.05 -6.32 2.65
CA ALA A 33 -22.61 -6.98 1.43
C ALA A 33 -22.67 -8.52 1.54
N SER A 34 -22.64 -9.17 0.37
CA SER A 34 -22.62 -10.62 0.27
C SER A 34 -21.39 -11.22 0.98
N LEU A 35 -21.46 -12.51 1.32
CA LEU A 35 -20.30 -13.20 1.89
C LEU A 35 -19.10 -13.17 0.93
N GLU A 36 -19.36 -13.34 -0.37
CA GLU A 36 -18.33 -13.30 -1.41
C GLU A 36 -17.61 -11.94 -1.44
N ASP A 37 -18.36 -10.83 -1.45
CA ASP A 37 -17.80 -9.48 -1.43
C ASP A 37 -16.95 -9.23 -0.18
N LYS A 38 -17.39 -9.74 0.98
CA LYS A 38 -16.65 -9.61 2.24
C LYS A 38 -15.34 -10.39 2.23
N LEU A 39 -15.36 -11.63 1.70
CA LEU A 39 -14.15 -12.43 1.54
C LEU A 39 -13.18 -11.77 0.56
N GLN A 40 -13.70 -11.22 -0.54
CA GLN A 40 -12.88 -10.47 -1.48
C GLN A 40 -12.29 -9.20 -0.85
N ALA A 41 -13.07 -8.46 -0.05
CA ALA A 41 -12.57 -7.29 0.68
C ALA A 41 -11.41 -7.66 1.61
N LEU A 42 -11.54 -8.75 2.39
CA LEU A 42 -10.51 -9.24 3.29
C LEU A 42 -9.20 -9.57 2.55
N GLU A 43 -9.32 -10.28 1.43
CA GLU A 43 -8.17 -10.64 0.59
C GLU A 43 -7.47 -9.39 0.04
N LEU A 44 -8.21 -8.43 -0.50
CA LEU A 44 -7.63 -7.19 -1.05
C LEU A 44 -7.00 -6.31 0.04
N ILE A 45 -7.58 -6.28 1.25
CA ILE A 45 -6.98 -5.58 2.40
C ILE A 45 -5.68 -6.25 2.82
N ALA A 46 -5.62 -7.59 2.84
CA ALA A 46 -4.40 -8.33 3.13
C ALA A 46 -3.30 -8.04 2.09
N GLN A 47 -3.65 -8.02 0.81
CA GLN A 47 -2.72 -7.63 -0.26
C GLN A 47 -2.24 -6.18 -0.12
N THR A 48 -3.14 -5.26 0.27
CA THR A 48 -2.78 -3.86 0.54
C THR A 48 -1.76 -3.76 1.68
N LYS A 49 -1.96 -4.52 2.75
CA LYS A 49 -0.99 -4.59 3.86
C LYS A 49 0.38 -5.05 3.35
N SER A 50 0.45 -6.13 2.59
CA SER A 50 1.72 -6.63 2.06
C SER A 50 2.40 -5.63 1.10
N LEU A 51 1.63 -4.91 0.29
CA LEU A 51 2.14 -3.82 -0.55
C LEU A 51 2.78 -2.70 0.31
N LEU A 52 2.10 -2.28 1.38
CA LEU A 52 2.61 -1.24 2.27
C LEU A 52 3.87 -1.67 3.03
N GLU A 53 3.94 -2.92 3.49
CA GLU A 53 5.13 -3.49 4.13
C GLU A 53 6.33 -3.52 3.16
N SER A 54 6.09 -3.90 1.90
CA SER A 54 7.12 -3.86 0.85
C SER A 54 7.62 -2.44 0.58
N ARG A 55 6.70 -1.46 0.48
CA ARG A 55 7.05 -0.04 0.32
C ARG A 55 7.84 0.49 1.51
N GLN A 56 7.47 0.12 2.74
CA GLN A 56 8.21 0.50 3.94
C GLN A 56 9.67 0.00 3.89
N LEU A 57 9.88 -1.24 3.47
CA LEU A 57 11.22 -1.80 3.31
C LEU A 57 12.03 -1.03 2.26
N GLN A 58 11.43 -0.72 1.11
CA GLN A 58 12.08 0.05 0.06
C GLN A 58 12.49 1.45 0.54
N VAL A 59 11.61 2.14 1.27
CA VAL A 59 11.91 3.45 1.87
C VAL A 59 13.10 3.35 2.82
N ARG A 60 13.15 2.31 3.65
CA ARG A 60 14.29 2.09 4.56
C ARG A 60 15.60 1.93 3.80
N ILE A 61 15.61 1.12 2.74
CA ILE A 61 16.80 0.92 1.90
C ILE A 61 17.25 2.25 1.28
N ASN A 62 16.31 3.01 0.70
CA ASN A 62 16.61 4.32 0.10
C ASN A 62 17.21 5.28 1.13
N MET A 63 16.71 5.29 2.37
CA MET A 63 17.26 6.11 3.44
C MET A 63 18.70 5.74 3.82
N GLU A 64 19.03 4.45 3.86
CA GLU A 64 20.41 4.01 4.11
C GLU A 64 21.36 4.40 2.97
N GLN A 65 20.91 4.30 1.72
CA GLN A 65 21.67 4.78 0.56
C GLN A 65 21.93 6.30 0.62
N ILE A 66 20.91 7.08 0.98
CA ILE A 66 21.05 8.53 1.17
C ILE A 66 22.06 8.86 2.28
N LYS A 67 22.01 8.14 3.42
CA LYS A 67 22.97 8.32 4.51
C LYS A 67 24.40 8.03 4.07
N ALA A 68 24.61 6.94 3.31
CA ALA A 68 25.92 6.59 2.78
C ALA A 68 26.46 7.68 1.83
N ALA A 69 25.62 8.18 0.92
CA ALA A 69 25.98 9.27 0.03
C ALA A 69 26.34 10.57 0.77
N LYS A 70 25.57 10.92 1.81
CA LYS A 70 25.87 12.09 2.68
C LYS A 70 27.21 11.94 3.38
N LYS A 71 27.46 10.79 4.00
CA LYS A 71 28.73 10.50 4.67
C LYS A 71 29.91 10.59 3.70
N PHE A 72 29.76 10.12 2.46
CA PHE A 72 30.81 10.26 1.45
C PHE A 72 31.12 11.73 1.15
N LEU A 73 30.09 12.55 0.93
CA LEU A 73 30.27 13.99 0.66
C LEU A 73 30.95 14.73 1.82
N GLU A 74 30.60 14.39 3.08
CA GLU A 74 31.22 14.99 4.27
C GLU A 74 32.70 14.63 4.43
N ASN A 75 33.13 13.45 3.98
CA ASN A 75 34.52 12.97 4.08
C ASN A 75 35.35 13.20 2.80
N ALA A 76 34.77 13.79 1.76
CA ALA A 76 35.45 14.12 0.50
C ALA A 76 36.04 15.55 0.49
N HIS A 77 35.86 16.29 1.58
CA HIS A 77 36.49 17.57 1.89
C HIS A 77 37.63 17.39 2.89
#